data_AF-A0A7J4PR19-F1
#
_entry.id   AF-A0A7J4PR19-F1
#
_cell.length_a   1.000
_cell.length_b   1.000
_cell.length_c   1.000
_cell.angle_alpha   90.00
_cell.angle_beta   90.00
_cell.angle_gamma   90.00
#
_symmetry.space_group_name_H-M   'P 1'
#
loop_
_entity.id
_entity.type
_entity.pdbx_description
1 polymer ?
#
loop_
_entity_poly.entity_id
_entity_poly.type
_entity_poly.pdbx_seq_one_letter_code
_entity_poly.pdbx_strand_id
1 'polypeptide(L)' 'MTPLNLAAKIWEEEGAYVSRCTELEVASCGKTPEEALSNLKEAVELYLENAEDPGLLPSAKNG' A
#
# COMPACT_ATOMS: atom_id res chain seq x y z
N MET A 1 -21.39 -4.01 -1.40
CA MET A 1 -20.04 -3.85 -0.82
C MET A 1 -20.04 -2.64 0.08
N THR A 2 -19.61 -2.82 1.33
CA THR A 2 -19.47 -1.73 2.29
C THR A 2 -18.22 -0.93 1.92
N PRO A 3 -18.26 0.41 1.83
CA PRO A 3 -17.07 1.19 1.52
C PRO A 3 -16.04 1.06 2.65
N LEU A 4 -14.80 0.74 2.31
CA LEU A 4 -13.70 0.67 3.24
C LEU A 4 -13.13 2.07 3.47
N ASN A 5 -13.19 2.56 4.70
CA ASN A 5 -12.60 3.84 5.08
C ASN A 5 -11.25 3.56 5.75
N LEU A 6 -10.18 3.99 5.10
CA LEU A 6 -8.80 3.79 5.56
C LEU A 6 -8.13 5.14 5.82
N ALA A 7 -7.33 5.22 6.86
CA ALA A 7 -6.45 6.35 7.14
C ALA A 7 -5.06 6.11 6.54
N ALA A 8 -4.49 7.17 5.97
CA ALA A 8 -3.11 7.19 5.50
C ALA A 8 -2.33 8.32 6.19
N LYS A 9 -1.09 8.02 6.60
CA LYS A 9 -0.12 9.02 7.03
C LYS A 9 0.85 9.27 5.89
N ILE A 10 1.19 10.54 5.66
CA ILE A 10 2.17 10.96 4.67
C ILE A 10 3.22 11.82 5.36
N TRP A 11 4.50 11.54 5.12
CA TRP A 11 5.62 12.33 5.62
C TRP A 11 6.75 12.35 4.58
N GLU A 12 7.65 13.32 4.69
CA GLU A 12 8.87 13.36 3.89
C GLU A 12 9.98 12.57 4.59
N GLU A 13 10.66 11.71 3.85
CA GLU A 13 11.77 10.88 4.30
C GLU A 13 12.82 10.83 3.19
N GLU A 14 14.06 11.21 3.53
CA GLU A 14 15.22 11.18 2.62
C GLU A 14 15.01 11.88 1.25
N GLY A 15 14.19 12.95 1.23
CA GLY A 15 13.89 13.72 0.01
C GLY A 15 12.81 13.09 -0.89
N ALA A 16 12.09 12.09 -0.38
CA ALA A 16 10.89 11.53 -0.99
C ALA A 16 9.70 11.62 -0.02
N TYR A 17 8.48 11.48 -0.53
CA TYR A 17 7.29 11.37 0.29
C TYR A 17 6.93 9.91 0.48
N VAL A 18 6.78 9.49 1.73
CA VAL A 18 6.33 8.16 2.12
C VAL A 18 4.88 8.26 2.59
N SER A 19 4.05 7.34 2.10
CA SER A 19 2.65 7.20 2.48
C SER A 19 2.43 5.81 3.08
N ARG A 20 1.69 5.72 4.19
CA ARG A 20 1.41 4.44 4.86
C ARG A 20 -0.01 4.37 5.36
N CYS A 21 -0.70 3.28 5.05
CA CYS A 21 -1.95 2.90 5.67
C CYS A 21 -1.66 2.16 6.99
N THR A 22 -2.24 2.62 8.10
CA THR A 22 -1.93 2.04 9.42
C THR A 22 -2.67 0.71 9.62
N GLU A 23 -3.85 0.59 9.03
CA GLU A 23 -4.76 -0.53 9.18
C GLU A 23 -4.32 -1.78 8.39
N LEU A 24 -3.71 -1.58 7.22
CA LEU A 24 -3.27 -2.66 6.34
C LEU A 24 -1.76 -2.90 6.38
N GLU A 25 -1.00 -2.07 7.10
CA GLU A 25 0.46 -2.05 7.11
C GLU A 25 1.11 -1.92 5.71
N VAL A 26 0.34 -1.47 4.72
CA VAL A 26 0.82 -1.19 3.36
C VAL A 26 1.41 0.22 3.32
N ALA A 27 2.57 0.34 2.68
CA ALA A 27 3.24 1.62 2.46
C ALA A 27 3.68 1.77 1.01
N SER A 28 3.78 3.01 0.56
CA SER A 28 4.31 3.38 -0.75
C SER A 28 5.07 4.70 -0.66
N CYS A 29 5.74 5.10 -1.73
CA CYS A 29 6.49 6.35 -1.79
C CYS A 29 6.39 7.02 -3.17
N GLY A 30 6.70 8.31 -3.22
CA GLY A 30 6.68 9.11 -4.43
C GLY A 30 7.43 10.43 -4.27
N LYS A 31 7.64 11.14 -5.37
CA LYS A 31 8.33 12.43 -5.40
C LYS A 31 7.48 13.58 -4.85
N THR A 32 6.17 13.40 -4.80
CA THR A 32 5.21 14.36 -4.24
C THR A 32 4.23 13.64 -3.31
N PRO A 33 3.55 14.35 -2.39
CA PRO A 33 2.51 13.77 -1.55
C PRO A 33 1.39 13.09 -2.35
N GLU A 34 1.01 13.69 -3.48
CA GLU A 34 -0.04 13.20 -4.37
C GLU A 34 0.38 11.89 -5.08
N GLU A 35 1.64 11.81 -5.51
CA GLU A 35 2.22 10.60 -6.11
C GLU A 35 2.32 9.49 -5.07
N ALA A 36 2.85 9.78 -3.88
CA ALA A 36 2.92 8.82 -2.78
C ALA A 36 1.53 8.29 -2.40
N LEU A 37 0.51 9.16 -2.34
CA LEU A 37 -0.86 8.74 -2.05
C LEU A 37 -1.46 7.89 -3.17
N SER A 38 -1.24 8.25 -4.43
CA SER A 38 -1.73 7.48 -5.58
C SER A 38 -1.12 6.08 -5.60
N ASN A 39 0.20 5.99 -5.41
CA ASN A 39 0.90 4.71 -5.34
C ASN A 39 0.45 3.86 -4.13
N LEU A 40 0.07 4.49 -3.01
CA LEU A 40 -0.50 3.77 -1.86
C LEU A 40 -1.88 3.20 -2.15
N LYS A 41 -2.72 3.91 -2.91
CA LYS A 41 -4.04 3.40 -3.31
C LYS A 41 -3.89 2.14 -4.15
N GLU A 42 -3.03 2.19 -5.17
CA GLU A 42 -2.77 1.01 -6.01
C GLU A 42 -2.21 -0.16 -5.18
N ALA A 43 -1.27 0.10 -4.25
CA ALA A 43 -0.74 -0.94 -3.38
C ALA A 43 -1.81 -1.54 -2.45
N VAL A 44 -2.76 -0.74 -1.97
CA VAL A 44 -3.89 -1.20 -1.15
C VAL A 44 -4.88 -2.01 -1.99
N GLU A 45 -5.21 -1.56 -3.20
CA GLU A 45 -6.08 -2.30 -4.13
C GLU A 45 -5.49 -3.68 -4.42
N LEU A 46 -4.21 -3.75 -4.78
CA LEU A 46 -3.49 -5.01 -4.99
C LEU A 46 -3.46 -5.89 -3.72
N TYR A 47 -3.28 -5.30 -2.55
CA TYR A 47 -3.31 -6.05 -1.28
C TYR A 47 -4.69 -6.68 -1.04
N LEU A 48 -5.77 -5.93 -1.29
CA LEU A 48 -7.12 -6.42 -1.15
C LEU A 48 -7.44 -7.50 -2.18
N GLU A 49 -7.10 -7.29 -3.45
CA GLU A 49 -7.26 -8.29 -4.51
C GLU A 49 -6.52 -9.60 -4.17
N ASN A 50 -5.31 -9.51 -3.62
CA ASN A 50 -4.54 -10.68 -3.16
C ASN A 50 -5.10 -11.31 -1.88
N ALA A 51 -5.74 -10.55 -1.00
CA ALA A 51 -6.40 -11.10 0.18
C ALA A 51 -7.68 -11.87 -0.19
N GLU A 52 -8.31 -11.51 -1.30
CA GLU A 52 -9.46 -12.20 -1.89
C GLU A 52 -9.04 -13.46 -2.66
N ASP A 53 -7.79 -13.53 -3.14
CA ASP A 53 -7.19 -14.70 -3.79
C ASP A 53 -6.25 -15.48 -2.85
N PRO A 54 -6.71 -16.54 -2.16
CA PRO A 54 -5.88 -17.34 -1.26
C PRO A 54 -4.73 -18.10 -1.97
N GLY A 55 -4.56 -17.95 -3.29
CA GLY A 55 -3.54 -18.60 -4.11
C GLY A 55 -2.33 -17.73 -4.46
N LEU A 56 -2.36 -16.41 -4.24
CA LEU A 56 -1.32 -15.48 -4.73
C LEU A 56 -0.34 -15.00 -3.65
N LEU A 57 0.04 -15.86 -2.71
CA LEU A 57 1.32 -15.71 -2.02
C LEU A 57 2.39 -16.37 -2.90
N PRO A 58 3.25 -15.63 -3.64
CA PRO A 58 4.40 -16.25 -4.26
C PRO A 58 5.30 -16.74 -3.14
N SER A 59 5.56 -18.05 -3.18
CA SER A 59 6.49 -18.75 -2.30
C SER A 59 7.74 -17.89 -2.08
N ALA A 60 7.99 -17.55 -0.81
CA ALA A 60 9.33 -17.24 -0.36
C ALA A 60 10.23 -18.42 -0.78
N LYS A 61 11.08 -18.17 -1.77
CA LYS A 61 12.37 -18.81 -2.05
C LYS A 61 12.54 -20.18 -1.35
N ASN A 62 12.21 -21.29 -2.03
CA ASN A 62 12.79 -22.58 -1.67
C ASN A 62 14.08 -22.73 -2.49
N GLY A 63 15.18 -23.02 -1.79
CA GLY A 63 16.52 -23.22 -2.35
C GLY A 63 16.71 -24.57 -3.03
#